data_AF-A0A1B6JK85-F1
#
_entry.id   AF-A0A1B6JK85-F1
#
_cell.length_a   1.000
_cell.length_b   1.000
_cell.length_c   1.000
_cell.angle_alpha   90.00
_cell.angle_beta   90.00
_cell.angle_gamma   90.00
#
_symmetry.space_group_name_H-M   'P 1'
#
loop_
_entity.id
_entity.type
_entity.pdbx_description
1 polymer ?
#
loop_
_entity_poly.entity_id
_entity_poly.type
_entity_poly.pdbx_seq_one_letter_code
_entity_poly.pdbx_strand_id
1 'polypeptide(L)'
;MSSSPDAATFMSPPFLRTFIRRYRELPCLWNPQHPLYNNKAKREAAMQELLTMTRRAIPHADLEFLRRKIDCVRGSFRKEHNRVLDSRRSGLPQHVPRLWYYPLLVFTAQHNERELRPHRNRQDTVFVDCQGVKCKEEKSLDSEVATQYSETEEVSEEKVSVLPQ
;
A
#
# COMPACT_ATOMS: atom_id res chain seq x y z
N MET A 1 -5.37 -20.37 -19.24
CA MET A 1 -5.78 -19.93 -17.89
C MET A 1 -6.46 -18.57 -18.04
N SER A 2 -7.79 -18.57 -17.97
CA SER A 2 -8.62 -17.38 -18.12
C SER A 2 -8.29 -16.39 -17.00
N SER A 3 -7.65 -15.28 -17.34
CA SER A 3 -7.57 -14.14 -16.44
C SER A 3 -8.98 -13.62 -16.24
N SER A 4 -9.57 -13.89 -15.07
CA SER A 4 -10.92 -13.42 -14.78
C SER A 4 -10.93 -11.88 -14.81
N PRO A 5 -11.83 -11.23 -15.57
CA PRO A 5 -11.86 -9.78 -15.73
C PRO A 5 -11.94 -9.06 -14.37
N ASP A 6 -12.60 -9.67 -13.40
CA ASP A 6 -12.76 -9.19 -12.02
C ASP A 6 -11.43 -8.91 -11.33
N ALA A 7 -10.43 -9.77 -11.56
CA ALA A 7 -9.11 -9.62 -10.96
C ALA A 7 -8.35 -8.41 -11.52
N ALA A 8 -8.51 -8.14 -12.82
CA ALA A 8 -7.92 -6.99 -13.48
C ALA A 8 -8.60 -5.69 -13.04
N THR A 9 -9.93 -5.69 -12.94
CA THR A 9 -10.72 -4.55 -12.43
C THR A 9 -10.29 -4.15 -11.02
N PHE A 10 -10.09 -5.14 -10.12
CA PHE A 10 -9.64 -4.89 -8.75
C PHE A 10 -8.23 -4.27 -8.68
N MET A 11 -7.33 -4.69 -9.57
CA MET A 11 -5.94 -4.21 -9.63
C MET A 11 -5.79 -2.91 -10.44
N SER A 12 -6.88 -2.38 -11.01
CA SER A 12 -6.83 -1.11 -11.71
C SER A 12 -6.42 0.02 -10.75
N PRO A 13 -5.51 0.95 -11.16
CA PRO A 13 -5.06 2.03 -10.31
C PRO A 13 -6.17 2.89 -9.64
N PRO A 14 -7.25 3.30 -10.33
CA PRO A 14 -8.28 4.13 -9.72
C PRO A 14 -9.09 3.36 -8.66
N PHE A 15 -9.42 2.10 -8.93
CA PHE A 15 -10.16 1.27 -7.99
C PHE A 15 -9.29 0.91 -6.78
N LEU A 16 -8.07 0.41 -7.00
CA LEU A 16 -7.19 -0.02 -5.91
C LEU A 16 -6.83 1.15 -4.99
N ARG A 17 -6.62 2.36 -5.53
CA ARG A 17 -6.40 3.57 -4.72
C ARG A 17 -7.58 3.87 -3.80
N THR A 18 -8.80 3.84 -4.33
CA THR A 18 -10.04 4.06 -3.56
C THR A 18 -10.22 2.97 -2.51
N PHE A 19 -9.94 1.71 -2.90
CA PHE A 19 -9.98 0.57 -2.00
C PHE A 19 -9.02 0.72 -0.83
N ILE A 20 -7.75 1.05 -1.09
CA ILE A 20 -6.73 1.23 -0.03
C ILE A 20 -7.12 2.38 0.90
N ARG A 21 -7.70 3.47 0.38
CA ARG A 21 -8.18 4.58 1.21
C ARG A 21 -9.24 4.13 2.21
N ARG A 22 -10.26 3.39 1.75
CA ARG A 22 -11.29 2.82 2.63
C ARG A 22 -10.73 1.78 3.59
N TYR A 23 -9.82 0.94 3.12
CA TYR A 23 -9.15 -0.04 3.96
C TYR A 23 -8.35 0.61 5.10
N ARG A 24 -7.72 1.77 4.85
CA ARG A 24 -7.01 2.56 5.86
C ARG A 24 -7.94 3.08 6.96
N GLU A 25 -9.18 3.46 6.62
CA GLU A 25 -10.21 3.91 7.56
C GLU A 25 -10.72 2.80 8.50
N LEU A 26 -10.38 1.53 8.23
CA LEU A 26 -10.83 0.35 8.97
C LEU A 26 -9.69 -0.32 9.74
N PRO A 27 -9.16 0.28 10.82
CA PRO A 27 -8.01 -0.24 11.58
C PRO A 27 -8.27 -1.62 12.20
N CYS A 28 -9.54 -2.00 12.43
CA CYS A 28 -9.88 -3.34 12.90
C CYS A 28 -9.46 -4.47 11.95
N LEU A 29 -9.19 -4.18 10.67
CA LEU A 29 -8.77 -5.17 9.67
C LEU A 29 -7.24 -5.34 9.59
N TRP A 30 -6.46 -4.32 9.92
CA TRP A 30 -5.03 -4.28 9.63
C TRP A 30 -4.12 -3.94 10.80
N ASN A 31 -4.64 -3.29 11.85
CA ASN A 31 -3.86 -2.87 12.98
C ASN A 31 -4.03 -3.84 14.17
N PRO A 32 -3.02 -4.67 14.50
CA PRO A 32 -3.09 -5.59 15.63
C PRO A 32 -3.19 -4.90 16.99
N GLN A 33 -2.75 -3.64 17.10
CA GLN A 33 -2.84 -2.84 18.32
C GLN A 33 -4.25 -2.24 18.53
N HIS A 34 -5.11 -2.28 17.52
CA HIS A 34 -6.45 -1.71 17.63
C HIS A 34 -7.36 -2.60 18.50
N PRO A 35 -8.11 -2.05 19.49
CA PRO A 35 -8.93 -2.85 20.40
C PRO A 35 -9.95 -3.77 19.70
N LEU A 36 -10.47 -3.31 18.55
CA LEU A 36 -11.44 -4.07 17.76
C LEU A 36 -10.81 -5.11 16.82
N TYR A 37 -9.47 -5.25 16.80
CA TYR A 37 -8.78 -6.21 15.93
C TYR A 37 -9.08 -7.67 16.31
N ASN A 38 -9.29 -7.95 17.59
CA ASN A 38 -9.67 -9.30 18.03
C ASN A 38 -11.20 -9.50 18.05
N ASN A 39 -11.98 -8.47 17.73
CA ASN A 39 -13.44 -8.56 17.69
C ASN A 39 -13.91 -9.08 16.33
N LYS A 40 -14.27 -10.37 16.30
CA LYS A 40 -14.74 -11.06 15.08
C LYS A 40 -15.92 -10.34 14.41
N ALA A 41 -16.92 -9.93 15.19
CA ALA A 41 -18.12 -9.29 14.65
C ALA A 41 -17.81 -7.94 13.99
N LYS A 42 -16.96 -7.11 14.63
CA LYS A 42 -16.53 -5.83 14.06
C LYS A 42 -15.67 -6.01 12.81
N ARG A 43 -14.83 -7.04 12.77
CA ARG A 43 -14.03 -7.37 11.58
C ARG A 43 -14.89 -7.85 10.42
N GLU A 44 -15.89 -8.66 10.70
CA GLU A 44 -16.82 -9.13 9.68
C GLU A 44 -17.65 -7.97 9.12
N ALA A 45 -18.17 -7.08 9.97
CA ALA A 45 -18.87 -5.88 9.54
C ALA A 45 -18.00 -4.97 8.65
N ALA A 46 -16.74 -4.73 9.05
CA ALA A 46 -15.80 -3.93 8.25
C ALA A 46 -15.47 -4.61 6.90
N MET A 47 -15.35 -5.94 6.88
CA MET A 47 -15.13 -6.69 5.64
C MET A 47 -16.36 -6.62 4.71
N GLN A 48 -17.57 -6.68 5.26
CA GLN A 48 -18.82 -6.52 4.51
C GLN A 48 -18.98 -5.11 3.93
N GLU A 49 -18.53 -4.08 4.64
CA GLU A 49 -18.50 -2.70 4.13
C GLU A 49 -17.60 -2.58 2.89
N LEU A 50 -16.37 -3.10 2.97
CA LEU A 50 -15.45 -3.16 1.83
C LEU A 50 -16.00 -3.99 0.68
N LEU A 51 -16.69 -5.10 0.99
CA LEU A 51 -17.32 -5.93 -0.02
C LEU A 51 -18.45 -5.19 -0.74
N THR A 52 -19.28 -4.45 -0.02
CA THR A 52 -20.36 -3.63 -0.59
C THR A 52 -19.81 -2.61 -1.58
N MET A 53 -18.70 -1.95 -1.23
CA MET A 53 -18.01 -1.05 -2.16
C MET A 53 -17.44 -1.82 -3.36
N THR A 54 -16.82 -2.97 -3.13
CA THR A 54 -16.20 -3.79 -4.18
C THR A 54 -17.23 -4.31 -5.18
N ARG A 55 -18.43 -4.69 -4.70
CA ARG A 55 -19.55 -5.16 -5.52
C ARG A 55 -20.08 -4.11 -6.51
N ARG A 56 -19.88 -2.83 -6.23
CA ARG A 56 -20.22 -1.75 -7.18
C ARG A 56 -19.37 -1.79 -8.45
N ALA A 57 -18.14 -2.29 -8.36
CA ALA A 57 -17.23 -2.44 -9.50
C ALA A 57 -17.17 -3.88 -10.03
N ILE A 58 -17.34 -4.86 -9.14
CA ILE A 58 -17.23 -6.29 -9.43
C ILE A 58 -18.46 -6.99 -8.82
N PRO A 59 -19.57 -7.10 -9.56
CA PRO A 59 -20.84 -7.62 -9.03
C PRO A 59 -20.74 -9.02 -8.41
N HIS A 60 -19.87 -9.87 -8.95
CA HIS A 60 -19.64 -11.25 -8.50
C HIS A 60 -18.58 -11.37 -7.39
N ALA A 61 -18.17 -10.25 -6.78
CA ALA A 61 -17.22 -10.30 -5.68
C ALA A 61 -17.86 -10.91 -4.42
N ASP A 62 -17.16 -11.89 -3.85
CA ASP A 62 -17.49 -12.51 -2.58
C ASP A 62 -16.50 -12.16 -1.46
N LEU A 63 -16.87 -12.47 -0.22
CA LEU A 63 -15.97 -12.28 0.94
C LEU A 63 -14.65 -13.03 0.77
N GLU A 64 -14.69 -14.24 0.19
CA GLU A 64 -13.48 -15.02 -0.07
C GLU A 64 -12.60 -14.37 -1.14
N PHE A 65 -13.19 -13.89 -2.23
CA PHE A 65 -12.49 -13.12 -3.26
C PHE A 65 -11.79 -11.90 -2.66
N LEU A 66 -12.51 -11.15 -1.82
CA LEU A 66 -11.99 -9.96 -1.19
C LEU A 66 -10.84 -10.26 -0.21
N ARG A 67 -10.99 -11.28 0.65
CA ARG A 67 -9.94 -11.75 1.56
C ARG A 67 -8.68 -12.14 0.78
N ARG A 68 -8.85 -12.98 -0.25
CA ARG A 68 -7.74 -13.40 -1.12
C ARG A 68 -7.05 -12.18 -1.73
N LYS A 69 -7.80 -11.20 -2.25
CA LYS A 69 -7.21 -9.98 -2.83
C LYS A 69 -6.45 -9.12 -1.82
N ILE A 70 -6.98 -8.94 -0.61
CA ILE A 70 -6.28 -8.24 0.47
C ILE A 70 -4.96 -8.96 0.79
N ASP A 71 -4.98 -10.29 0.89
CA ASP A 71 -3.79 -11.10 1.16
C ASP A 71 -2.76 -10.99 0.02
N CYS A 72 -3.18 -11.01 -1.24
CA CYS A 72 -2.27 -10.83 -2.37
C CYS A 72 -1.62 -9.43 -2.33
N VAL A 73 -2.41 -8.36 -2.10
CA VAL A 73 -1.92 -6.97 -2.03
C VAL A 73 -0.94 -6.78 -0.88
N ARG A 74 -1.27 -7.28 0.32
CA ARG A 74 -0.39 -7.24 1.49
C ARG A 74 0.85 -8.11 1.31
N GLY A 75 0.72 -9.25 0.64
CA GLY A 75 1.84 -10.14 0.32
C GLY A 75 2.89 -9.46 -0.56
N SER A 76 2.44 -8.84 -1.66
CA SER A 76 3.31 -8.06 -2.55
C SER A 76 3.96 -6.88 -1.83
N PHE A 77 3.19 -6.13 -1.03
CA PHE A 77 3.72 -5.04 -0.21
C PHE A 77 4.78 -5.53 0.78
N ARG A 78 4.55 -6.62 1.53
CA ARG A 78 5.51 -7.18 2.50
C ARG A 78 6.82 -7.59 1.81
N LYS A 79 6.74 -8.27 0.67
CA LYS A 79 7.94 -8.66 -0.11
C LYS A 79 8.75 -7.42 -0.50
N GLU A 80 8.09 -6.39 -1.03
CA GLU A 80 8.76 -5.16 -1.45
C GLU A 80 9.32 -4.37 -0.25
N HIS A 81 8.56 -4.27 0.84
CA HIS A 81 8.99 -3.60 2.06
C HIS A 81 10.19 -4.29 2.71
N ASN A 82 10.25 -5.62 2.68
CA ASN A 82 11.41 -6.37 3.18
C ASN A 82 12.67 -6.07 2.36
N ARG A 83 12.57 -5.95 1.01
CA ARG A 83 13.71 -5.53 0.18
C ARG A 83 14.24 -4.15 0.54
N VAL A 84 13.34 -3.20 0.82
CA VAL A 84 13.71 -1.86 1.30
C VAL A 84 14.46 -1.95 2.63
N LEU A 85 13.93 -2.70 3.60
CA LEU A 85 14.57 -2.89 4.91
C LEU A 85 15.93 -3.59 4.81
N ASP A 86 16.04 -4.61 3.95
CA ASP A 86 17.28 -5.38 3.75
C ASP A 86 18.36 -4.53 3.07
N SER A 87 18.01 -3.68 2.09
CA SER A 87 18.94 -2.74 1.48
C SER A 87 19.49 -1.73 2.50
N ARG A 88 18.62 -1.20 3.37
CA ARG A 88 19.00 -0.29 4.45
C ARG A 88 19.97 -0.93 5.44
N ARG A 89 19.84 -2.24 5.69
CA ARG A 89 20.70 -2.98 6.63
C ARG A 89 22.04 -3.40 6.03
N SER A 90 22.05 -3.77 4.75
CA SER A 90 23.23 -4.32 4.07
C SER A 90 24.24 -3.27 3.63
N GLY A 91 23.94 -1.97 3.79
CA GLY A 91 24.80 -0.87 3.34
C GLY A 91 24.93 -0.79 1.81
N LEU A 92 24.12 -1.57 1.09
CA LEU A 92 23.95 -1.50 -0.35
C LEU A 92 23.15 -0.25 -0.71
N PRO A 93 23.17 0.20 -1.99
CA PRO A 93 22.31 1.29 -2.44
C PRO A 93 20.86 1.03 -2.05
N GLN A 94 20.22 2.05 -1.50
CA GLN A 94 18.84 1.97 -0.99
C GLN A 94 17.90 1.48 -2.09
N HIS A 95 17.20 0.37 -1.83
CA HIS A 95 16.24 -0.20 -2.77
C HIS A 95 15.05 0.75 -2.91
N VAL A 96 14.80 1.19 -4.14
CA VAL A 96 13.64 2.02 -4.48
C VAL A 96 12.45 1.10 -4.77
N PRO A 97 11.32 1.24 -4.05
CA PRO A 97 10.14 0.43 -4.28
C PRO A 97 9.63 0.57 -5.72
N ARG A 98 9.46 -0.54 -6.43
CA ARG A 98 8.90 -0.55 -7.80
C ARG A 98 7.38 -0.66 -7.83
N LEU A 99 6.77 -0.94 -6.67
CA LEU A 99 5.34 -1.18 -6.54
C LEU A 99 4.60 0.16 -6.48
N TRP A 100 3.78 0.47 -7.49
CA TRP A 100 3.14 1.79 -7.62
C TRP A 100 2.25 2.17 -6.42
N TYR A 101 1.62 1.19 -5.77
CA TYR A 101 0.77 1.40 -4.60
C TYR A 101 1.52 1.25 -3.27
N TYR A 102 2.85 1.09 -3.30
CA TYR A 102 3.70 1.02 -2.11
C TYR A 102 3.43 2.16 -1.11
N PRO A 103 3.51 3.45 -1.49
CA PRO A 103 3.32 4.56 -0.54
C PRO A 103 1.93 4.54 0.10
N LEU A 104 0.94 3.96 -0.58
CA LEU A 104 -0.43 3.88 -0.07
C LEU A 104 -0.58 2.86 1.06
N LEU A 105 0.28 1.85 1.15
CA LEU A 105 0.20 0.75 2.14
C LEU A 105 1.22 0.83 3.27
N VAL A 106 2.10 1.84 3.26
CA VAL A 106 3.12 2.04 4.30
C VAL A 106 2.52 2.07 5.71
N PHE A 107 1.29 2.60 5.87
CA PHE A 107 0.59 2.64 7.16
C PHE A 107 0.41 1.25 7.81
N THR A 108 0.35 0.18 7.02
CA THR A 108 0.21 -1.19 7.53
C THR A 108 1.50 -1.74 8.15
N ALA A 109 2.65 -1.15 7.82
CA ALA A 109 3.96 -1.53 8.36
C ALA A 109 4.40 -0.68 9.56
N GLN A 110 3.84 0.53 9.73
CA GLN A 110 4.24 1.48 10.79
C GLN A 110 4.20 0.87 12.21
N HIS A 111 3.29 -0.08 12.47
CA HIS A 111 3.13 -0.71 13.77
C HIS A 111 3.91 -2.04 13.92
N ASN A 112 4.52 -2.54 12.85
CA ASN A 112 5.07 -3.91 12.75
C ASN A 112 6.56 -3.95 12.35
N GLU A 113 7.30 -2.83 12.37
CA GLU A 113 8.71 -2.81 11.93
C GLU A 113 9.59 -3.79 12.74
N ARG A 114 9.21 -4.11 13.99
CA ARG A 114 9.86 -5.13 14.82
C ARG A 114 9.55 -6.58 14.41
N GLU A 115 8.41 -6.83 13.77
CA GLU A 115 7.92 -8.16 13.35
C GLU A 115 8.29 -8.52 11.91
N LEU A 116 8.63 -7.55 11.07
CA LEU A 116 9.09 -7.79 9.68
C LEU A 116 10.50 -8.42 9.60
N ARG A 117 10.99 -9.03 10.69
CA ARG A 117 12.22 -9.81 10.65
C ARG A 117 12.03 -10.98 9.69
N PRO A 118 12.90 -11.15 8.68
CA PRO A 118 12.93 -12.42 7.98
C PRO A 118 13.39 -13.46 9.00
N HIS A 119 12.48 -14.33 9.45
CA HIS A 119 12.91 -15.56 10.06
C HIS A 119 13.65 -16.33 8.96
N ARG A 120 14.96 -16.49 9.14
CA ARG A 120 15.86 -17.17 8.21
C ARG A 120 15.63 -18.68 8.27
N ASN A 121 14.37 -19.13 8.20
CA ASN A 121 14.07 -20.54 8.12
C ASN A 121 13.23 -20.87 6.89
N ARG A 122 13.89 -21.68 6.07
CA ARG A 122 13.56 -22.16 4.74
C ARG A 122 12.81 -23.47 4.93
N GLN A 123 11.53 -23.44 5.34
CA GLN A 123 10.51 -24.49 5.17
C GLN A 123 9.25 -24.14 5.99
N ASP A 124 8.07 -24.42 5.42
CA ASP A 124 6.74 -24.47 6.05
C ASP A 124 5.98 -23.17 6.36
N THR A 125 5.68 -22.40 5.31
CA THR A 125 4.26 -22.06 5.04
C THR A 125 4.06 -22.10 3.54
N VAL A 126 3.28 -23.06 3.05
CA VAL A 126 2.74 -23.02 1.68
C VAL A 126 1.82 -21.80 1.56
N PHE A 127 2.41 -20.65 1.25
CA PHE A 127 1.66 -19.48 0.83
C PHE A 127 1.26 -19.73 -0.62
N VAL A 128 -0.03 -20.00 -0.83
CA VAL A 128 -0.61 -20.14 -2.17
C VAL A 128 -0.27 -18.86 -2.94
N ASP A 129 0.60 -18.99 -3.93
CA ASP A 129 0.89 -17.93 -4.88
C ASP A 129 -0.45 -17.54 -5.53
N CYS A 130 -0.87 -16.28 -5.37
CA CYS A 130 -2.00 -15.73 -6.13
C CYS A 130 -1.56 -15.57 -7.59
N GLN A 131 -1.39 -16.70 -8.27
CA GLN A 131 -0.96 -16.92 -9.65
C GLN A 131 -0.66 -15.65 -10.46
N GLY A 132 0.63 -15.42 -10.69
CA GLY A 132 1.11 -15.10 -12.04
C GLY A 132 0.73 -13.74 -12.65
N VAL A 133 0.24 -12.77 -11.88
CA VAL A 133 0.22 -11.39 -12.36
C VAL A 133 1.65 -10.85 -12.26
N LYS A 134 2.44 -11.08 -13.32
CA LYS A 134 3.68 -10.37 -13.55
C LYS A 134 3.34 -8.88 -13.51
N CYS A 135 3.77 -8.18 -12.46
CA CYS A 135 3.91 -6.74 -12.55
C CYS A 135 4.89 -6.53 -13.71
N LYS A 136 4.40 -6.07 -14.86
CA LYS A 136 5.23 -5.83 -16.04
C LYS A 136 6.32 -4.84 -15.62
N GLU A 137 7.55 -5.34 -15.56
CA GLU A 137 8.76 -4.55 -15.67
C GLU A 137 8.94 -4.28 -17.16
N GLU A 138 8.55 -3.10 -17.66
CA GLU A 138 9.01 -2.44 -18.90
C GLU A 138 8.53 -0.96 -18.84
N LYS A 139 9.31 0.08 -19.13
CA LYS A 139 10.73 0.23 -19.51
C LYS A 139 11.19 1.63 -19.10
N SER A 140 12.47 1.72 -18.76
CA SER A 140 13.26 2.95 -18.72
C SER A 140 13.09 3.74 -20.01
N LEU A 141 12.84 5.04 -19.92
CA LEU A 141 13.28 6.00 -20.92
C LEU A 141 14.19 6.97 -20.16
N ASP A 142 15.48 6.70 -20.26
CA ASP A 142 16.56 7.55 -19.79
C ASP A 142 16.60 8.86 -20.59
N SER A 143 17.02 9.94 -19.92
CA SER A 143 17.77 11.09 -20.48
C SER A 143 17.00 11.96 -21.49
N GLU A 144 16.92 13.29 -21.47
CA GLU A 144 17.66 14.43 -20.90
C GLU A 144 16.78 15.65 -21.24
N VAL A 145 16.63 16.64 -20.36
CA VAL A 145 16.63 18.10 -20.63
C VAL A 145 16.67 18.73 -19.22
N ALA A 146 17.85 19.04 -18.71
CA ALA A 146 18.49 20.36 -18.81
C ALA A 146 17.71 21.46 -18.06
N THR A 147 18.29 21.86 -16.92
CA THR A 147 18.55 23.25 -16.51
C THR A 147 17.40 24.26 -16.66
N GLN A 148 16.82 24.68 -15.53
CA GLN A 148 17.06 26.01 -14.92
C GLN A 148 16.15 26.18 -13.70
N TYR A 149 16.74 26.06 -12.51
CA TYR A 149 16.28 26.83 -11.36
C TYR A 149 16.75 28.27 -11.60
N SER A 150 15.80 29.19 -11.75
CA SER A 150 16.04 30.62 -11.70
C SER A 150 15.62 31.09 -10.31
N GLU A 151 16.62 31.41 -9.50
CA GLU A 151 16.49 32.31 -8.36
C GLU A 151 15.99 33.68 -8.85
N THR A 152 15.04 34.29 -8.15
CA THR A 152 15.07 35.71 -7.81
C THR A 152 14.09 35.96 -6.68
N GLU A 153 14.65 36.46 -5.58
CA GLU A 153 13.95 37.02 -4.44
C GLU A 153 13.12 38.23 -4.83
N GLU A 154 12.06 38.53 -4.07
CA GLU A 154 11.88 39.88 -3.54
C GLU A 154 11.17 39.85 -2.18
N VAL A 155 11.83 40.54 -1.25
CA VAL A 155 11.41 40.91 0.09
C VAL A 155 10.35 42.01 0.03
N SER A 156 9.31 41.93 0.85
CA SER A 156 8.66 43.12 1.38
C SER A 156 8.14 42.87 2.81
N GLU A 157 8.89 43.40 3.77
CA GLU A 157 8.40 43.75 5.09
C GLU A 157 7.39 44.89 4.97
N GLU A 158 6.21 44.78 5.59
CA GLU A 158 5.56 45.96 6.15
C GLU A 158 4.75 45.63 7.43
N LYS A 159 5.40 45.98 8.54
CA LYS A 159 4.87 46.74 9.69
C LYS A 159 3.75 46.13 10.55
N VAL A 160 4.22 45.57 11.65
CA VAL A 160 3.57 45.43 12.95
C VAL A 160 2.88 46.75 13.37
N SER A 161 1.57 46.69 13.63
CA SER A 161 0.85 47.71 14.41
C SER A 161 0.54 47.16 15.80
N VAL A 162 1.03 47.87 16.81
CA VAL A 162 0.87 47.63 18.24
C VAL A 162 -0.28 48.49 18.75
N LEU A 163 -1.20 47.90 19.53
CA LEU A 163 -2.08 48.55 20.51
C LEU A 163 -2.09 47.64 21.77
N PRO A 164 -2.45 48.09 22.99
CA PRO A 164 -3.00 49.39 23.40
C PRO A 164 -2.34 49.99 24.68
N GLN A 165 -2.86 51.14 25.11
CA GLN A 165 -2.94 51.59 26.51
C GLN A 165 -4.42 51.70 26.87
#